data_AF-A0A971VLV8-F1
#
_entry.id   AF-A0A971VLV8-F1
#
_cell.length_a   1.000
_cell.length_b   1.000
_cell.length_c   1.000
_cell.angle_alpha   90.00
_cell.angle_beta   90.00
_cell.angle_gamma   90.00
#
_symmetry.space_group_name_H-M   'P 1'
#
loop_
_entity.id
_entity.type
_entity.pdbx_description
1 polymer ?
#
loop_
_entity_poly.entity_id
_entity_poly.type
_entity_poly.pdbx_seq_one_letter_code
_entity_poly.pdbx_strand_id
1 'polypeptide(L)'
;MPNKKPRLTAKVKFDIYLQTRAKDAPVGEILRKYGLHLADLKQIEETVENGAISALKARSPKSELKEVTTEDYIALQKELERKEKALAELSVEYTILKKNDR
;
A
#
# COMPACT_ATOMS: atom_id res chain seq x y z
N MET A 1 27.88 8.39 -32.23
CA MET A 1 26.49 7.95 -31.95
C MET A 1 25.97 8.74 -30.77
N PRO A 2 24.90 9.56 -30.89
CA PRO A 2 24.39 10.30 -29.74
C PRO A 2 23.86 9.29 -28.73
N ASN A 3 24.51 9.21 -27.58
CA ASN A 3 24.22 8.26 -26.51
C ASN A 3 22.85 8.65 -25.91
N LYS A 4 21.77 8.06 -26.43
CA LYS A 4 20.40 8.38 -26.00
C LYS A 4 20.28 7.96 -24.54
N LYS A 5 20.19 8.95 -23.63
CA LYS A 5 20.07 8.69 -22.20
C LYS A 5 18.93 7.70 -21.96
N PRO A 6 19.17 6.57 -21.29
CA PRO A 6 18.12 5.58 -21.05
C PRO A 6 16.97 6.22 -20.25
N ARG A 7 15.73 5.85 -20.56
CA ARG A 7 14.56 6.36 -19.81
C ARG A 7 14.66 5.86 -18.38
N LEU A 8 14.56 6.79 -17.42
CA LEU A 8 14.67 6.50 -15.99
C LEU A 8 13.36 5.92 -15.45
N THR A 9 13.09 4.65 -15.77
CA THR A 9 11.94 3.91 -15.23
C THR A 9 12.18 3.47 -13.79
N ALA A 10 11.13 3.06 -13.07
CA ALA A 10 11.26 2.52 -11.71
C ALA A 10 12.24 1.33 -11.64
N LYS A 11 12.19 0.44 -12.64
CA LYS A 11 13.12 -0.70 -12.74
C LYS A 11 14.58 -0.25 -12.90
N VAL A 12 14.82 0.79 -13.71
CA VAL A 12 16.17 1.35 -13.90
C VAL A 12 16.67 2.03 -12.63
N LYS A 13 15.82 2.76 -11.89
CA LYS A 13 16.18 3.34 -10.60
C LYS A 13 16.57 2.27 -9.58
N PHE A 14 15.81 1.17 -9.52
CA PHE A 14 16.13 0.04 -8.65
C PHE A 14 17.44 -0.67 -9.05
N ASP A 15 17.69 -0.84 -10.34
CA ASP A 15 18.95 -1.39 -10.86
C ASP A 15 20.16 -0.51 -10.50
N ILE A 16 20.02 0.82 -10.62
CA ILE A 16 21.05 1.78 -10.19
C ILE A 16 21.34 1.63 -8.69
N TYR A 17 20.30 1.54 -7.85
CA TYR A 17 20.44 1.30 -6.42
C TYR A 17 21.23 0.02 -6.11
N LEU A 18 20.95 -1.08 -6.81
CA LEU A 18 21.70 -2.33 -6.60
C LEU A 18 23.17 -2.20 -7.03
N GLN A 19 23.42 -1.53 -8.16
CA GLN A 19 24.79 -1.33 -8.66
C GLN A 19 25.63 -0.46 -7.72
N THR A 20 25.04 0.56 -7.09
CA THR A 20 25.76 1.44 -6.15
C THR A 20 26.03 0.81 -4.78
N ARG A 21 25.31 -0.27 -4.41
CA ARG A 21 25.48 -0.99 -3.14
C ARG A 21 26.58 -2.07 -3.18
N ALA A 22 27.15 -2.37 -4.34
CA ALA A 22 28.29 -3.29 -4.43
C ALA A 22 29.53 -2.70 -3.73
N LYS A 23 30.34 -3.56 -3.08
CA LYS A 23 31.45 -3.17 -2.21
C LYS A 23 32.48 -2.24 -2.88
N ASP A 24 32.69 -2.40 -4.18
CA ASP A 24 33.66 -1.64 -4.98
C ASP A 24 32.97 -0.90 -6.15
N ALA A 25 31.72 -0.48 -5.94
CA ALA A 25 30.93 0.16 -7.00
C ALA A 25 31.54 1.52 -7.43
N PRO A 26 31.77 1.75 -8.72
CA PRO A 26 32.18 3.06 -9.23
C PRO A 26 30.97 3.99 -9.31
N VAL A 27 30.49 4.45 -8.15
CA VAL A 27 29.24 5.25 -8.00
C VAL A 27 29.22 6.46 -8.95
N GLY A 28 30.33 7.18 -9.07
CA GLY A 28 30.43 8.35 -9.94
C GLY A 28 30.25 8.03 -11.44
N GLU A 29 30.77 6.89 -11.91
CA GLU A 29 30.64 6.46 -13.31
C GLU A 29 29.23 5.97 -13.62
N ILE A 30 28.64 5.22 -12.67
CA ILE A 30 27.27 4.75 -12.74
C ILE A 30 26.34 5.96 -12.89
N LEU A 31 26.42 6.94 -11.98
CA LEU A 31 25.56 8.12 -12.04
C LEU A 31 25.74 8.93 -13.34
N ARG A 32 26.97 9.09 -13.83
CA ARG A 32 27.24 9.78 -15.11
C ARG A 32 26.60 9.09 -16.31
N LYS A 33 26.60 7.75 -16.35
CA LYS A 33 25.97 6.95 -17.41
C LYS A 33 24.46 7.22 -17.49
N TYR A 34 23.81 7.43 -16.36
CA TYR A 34 22.37 7.72 -16.28
C TYR A 34 22.04 9.23 -16.22
N GLY A 35 23.05 10.09 -16.13
CA GLY A 35 22.89 11.54 -16.01
C GLY A 35 22.29 11.98 -14.68
N LEU A 36 22.62 11.27 -13.60
CA LEU A 36 22.13 11.51 -12.24
C LEU A 36 23.20 12.18 -11.38
N HIS A 37 22.75 12.87 -10.34
CA HIS A 37 23.59 13.42 -9.28
C HIS A 37 23.47 12.61 -7.99
N LEU A 38 24.37 12.88 -7.04
CA LEU A 38 24.32 12.25 -5.71
C LEU A 38 23.01 12.54 -4.95
N ALA A 39 22.39 13.70 -5.20
CA ALA A 39 21.09 14.02 -4.63
C ALA A 39 19.99 13.08 -5.15
N ASP A 40 20.00 12.78 -6.45
CA ASP A 40 19.05 11.83 -7.05
C ASP A 40 19.28 10.42 -6.52
N LEU A 41 20.54 10.02 -6.31
CA LEU A 41 20.87 8.74 -5.71
C LEU A 41 20.28 8.61 -4.29
N LYS A 42 20.44 9.64 -3.45
CA LYS A 42 19.85 9.66 -2.09
C LYS A 42 18.34 9.52 -2.14
N GLN A 43 17.66 10.22 -3.06
CA GLN A 43 16.21 10.10 -3.21
C GLN A 43 15.79 8.68 -3.64
N ILE A 44 16.57 8.04 -4.53
CA ILE A 44 16.34 6.65 -4.93
C ILE A 44 16.53 5.72 -3.72
N GLU A 45 17.59 5.90 -2.94
CA GLU A 45 17.87 5.12 -1.73
C GLU A 45 16.72 5.22 -0.72
N GLU A 46 16.31 6.45 -0.38
CA GLU A 46 15.19 6.69 0.54
C GLU A 46 13.89 6.03 0.04
N THR A 47 13.60 6.16 -1.26
CA THR A 47 12.40 5.57 -1.86
C THR A 47 12.42 4.05 -1.80
N VAL A 48 13.57 3.44 -2.11
CA VAL A 48 13.73 1.97 -2.08
C VAL A 48 13.64 1.44 -0.65
N GLU A 49 14.29 2.09 0.31
CA GLU A 49 14.28 1.69 1.72
C GLU A 49 12.88 1.82 2.32
N ASN A 50 12.22 2.96 2.13
CA ASN A 50 10.85 3.18 2.61
C ASN A 50 9.85 2.22 1.97
N GLY A 51 9.99 1.97 0.66
CA GLY A 51 9.17 1.01 -0.08
C GLY A 51 9.35 -0.42 0.44
N ALA A 52 10.60 -0.84 0.64
CA ALA A 52 10.93 -2.17 1.16
C ALA A 52 10.41 -2.36 2.59
N ILE A 53 10.66 -1.40 3.48
CA ILE A 53 10.18 -1.47 4.87
C ILE A 53 8.65 -1.52 4.91
N SER A 54 7.98 -0.67 4.15
CA SER A 54 6.51 -0.65 4.08
C SER A 54 5.95 -1.98 3.56
N ALA A 55 6.54 -2.53 2.49
CA ALA A 55 6.12 -3.81 1.93
C ALA A 55 6.36 -4.98 2.92
N LEU A 56 7.48 -4.98 3.63
CA LEU A 56 7.79 -6.00 4.63
C LEU A 56 6.89 -5.89 5.86
N LYS A 57 6.52 -4.67 6.28
CA LYS A 57 5.51 -4.44 7.33
C LYS A 57 4.15 -4.96 6.91
N ALA A 58 3.67 -4.59 5.72
CA ALA A 58 2.39 -5.03 5.19
C ALA A 58 2.31 -6.56 5.02
N ARG A 59 3.42 -7.20 4.68
CA ARG A 59 3.53 -8.66 4.57
C ARG A 59 3.55 -9.38 5.93
N SER A 60 3.70 -8.65 7.03
CA SER A 60 3.60 -9.26 8.36
C SER A 60 2.15 -9.66 8.63
N PRO A 61 1.85 -10.91 9.03
CA PRO A 61 0.49 -11.34 9.34
C PRO A 61 -0.17 -10.52 10.47
N LYS A 62 0.62 -9.77 11.25
CA LYS A 62 0.13 -8.81 12.25
C LYS A 62 -0.34 -7.47 11.68
N SER A 63 0.07 -7.10 10.46
CA SER A 63 -0.32 -5.83 9.83
C SER A 63 -1.71 -5.86 9.19
N GLU A 64 -2.29 -7.06 9.01
CA GLU A 64 -3.69 -7.20 8.60
C GLU A 64 -4.66 -6.92 9.75
N LEU A 65 -4.16 -6.92 11.00
CA LEU A 65 -4.88 -6.40 12.14
C LEU A 65 -4.66 -4.88 12.17
N LYS A 66 -5.53 -4.13 11.47
CA LYS A 66 -5.71 -2.72 11.83
C LYS A 66 -6.00 -2.69 13.33
N GLU A 67 -5.21 -1.96 14.10
CA GLU A 67 -5.51 -1.71 15.51
C GLU A 67 -6.85 -0.96 15.56
N VAL A 68 -7.93 -1.71 15.82
CA VAL A 68 -9.27 -1.15 16.01
C VAL A 68 -9.29 -0.60 17.42
N THR A 69 -9.63 0.67 17.56
CA THR A 69 -9.78 1.28 18.88
C THR A 69 -11.00 0.65 19.59
N THR A 70 -10.99 0.67 20.92
CA THR A 70 -12.14 0.22 21.71
C THR A 70 -13.42 0.98 21.35
N GLU A 71 -13.29 2.27 21.04
CA GLU A 71 -14.35 3.15 20.60
C GLU A 71 -14.93 2.72 19.25
N ASP A 72 -14.08 2.42 18.28
CA ASP A 72 -14.50 1.94 16.95
C ASP A 72 -15.21 0.59 17.05
N TYR A 73 -14.74 -0.31 17.92
CA TYR A 73 -15.37 -1.59 18.17
C TYR A 73 -16.78 -1.42 18.76
N ILE A 74 -16.94 -0.58 19.79
CA ILE A 74 -18.23 -0.31 20.43
C ILE A 74 -19.19 0.36 19.44
N ALA A 75 -18.70 1.31 18.63
CA ALA A 75 -19.49 1.97 17.61
C ALA A 75 -19.99 0.97 16.56
N LEU A 76 -19.11 0.08 16.08
CA LEU A 76 -19.45 -0.95 15.11
C LEU A 76 -20.46 -1.95 15.67
N GLN A 77 -20.31 -2.34 16.93
CA GLN A 77 -21.25 -3.25 17.60
C GLN A 77 -22.65 -2.63 17.69
N LYS A 78 -22.76 -1.35 18.07
CA LYS A 78 -24.04 -0.63 18.11
C LYS A 78 -24.68 -0.50 16.73
N GLU A 79 -23.88 -0.23 15.71
CA GLU A 79 -24.38 -0.15 14.34
C GLU A 79 -24.92 -1.50 13.85
N LEU A 80 -24.21 -2.59 14.17
CA LEU A 80 -24.61 -3.95 13.85
C LEU A 80 -25.95 -4.32 14.50
N GLU A 81 -26.10 -4.08 15.81
CA GLU A 81 -27.35 -4.32 16.54
C GLU A 81 -28.53 -3.52 15.95
N ARG A 82 -28.29 -2.27 15.56
CA ARG A 82 -29.32 -1.44 14.92
C ARG A 82 -29.77 -2.02 13.58
N LYS A 83 -28.82 -2.48 12.76
CA LYS A 83 -29.13 -3.07 11.44
C LYS A 83 -29.87 -4.39 11.57
N GLU A 84 -29.48 -5.24 12.52
CA GLU A 84 -30.17 -6.51 12.79
C GLU A 84 -31.63 -6.31 13.21
N LYS A 85 -31.89 -5.33 14.09
CA LYS A 85 -33.26 -4.98 14.49
C LYS A 85 -34.11 -4.49 13.32
N ALA A 86 -33.60 -3.54 12.54
CA ALA A 86 -34.30 -3.02 11.37
C ALA A 86 -34.59 -4.13 10.35
N LEU A 87 -33.67 -5.08 10.17
CA LEU A 87 -33.86 -6.21 9.26
C LEU A 87 -34.92 -7.19 9.77
N ALA A 88 -35.00 -7.41 11.08
CA ALA A 88 -36.05 -8.22 11.69
C ALA A 88 -37.44 -7.59 11.51
N GLU A 89 -37.57 -6.28 11.78
CA GLU A 89 -38.81 -5.52 11.58
C GLU A 89 -39.29 -5.59 10.12
N LEU A 90 -38.39 -5.31 9.17
CA LEU A 90 -38.69 -5.38 7.75
C LEU A 90 -39.14 -6.79 7.32
N SER A 91 -38.52 -7.84 7.89
CA SER A 91 -38.89 -9.23 7.59
C SER A 91 -40.31 -9.56 8.08
N VAL A 92 -40.72 -9.02 9.23
CA VAL A 92 -42.08 -9.15 9.74
C VAL A 92 -43.07 -8.43 8.81
N GLU A 93 -42.81 -7.17 8.49
CA GLU A 93 -43.64 -6.37 7.58
C GLU A 93 -43.80 -7.05 6.22
N TYR A 94 -42.71 -7.52 5.62
CA TYR A 94 -42.72 -8.24 4.36
C TYR A 94 -43.57 -9.51 4.42
N THR A 95 -43.49 -10.25 5.53
CA THR A 95 -44.28 -11.48 5.72
C THR A 95 -45.77 -11.19 5.84
N ILE A 96 -46.15 -10.11 6.54
CA ILE A 96 -47.54 -9.67 6.64
C ILE A 96 -48.06 -9.25 5.26
N LEU A 97 -47.29 -8.43 4.53
CA LEU A 97 -47.67 -7.96 3.20
C LEU A 97 -47.90 -9.14 2.24
N LYS A 98 -46.95 -10.09 2.19
CA LYS A 98 -47.05 -11.30 1.37
C LYS A 98 -48.23 -12.21 1.72
N LYS A 99 -48.68 -12.21 2.98
CA LYS A 99 -49.88 -12.95 3.40
C LYS A 99 -51.17 -12.25 3.01
N ASN A 100 -51.18 -10.92 2.94
CA ASN A 100 -52.34 -10.13 2.54
C ASN A 100 -52.51 -10.04 1.01
N ASP A 101 -51.42 -10.23 0.24
CA ASP A 101 -51.44 -10.32 -1.23
C ASP A 101 -51.87 -11.71 -1.76
N ARG A 102 -52.14 -12.68 -0.88
CA ARG A 102 -52.67 -14.02 -1.20
C ARG A 102 -54.14 -14.13 -0.83
#